data_AF-A0A0C3ECF5-F1
#
_entry.id   AF-A0A0C3ECF5-F1
#
_cell.length_a   1.000
_cell.length_b   1.000
_cell.length_c   1.000
_cell.angle_alpha   90.00
_cell.angle_beta   90.00
_cell.angle_gamma   90.00
#
_symmetry.space_group_name_H-M   'P 1'
#
loop_
_entity.id
_entity.type
_entity.pdbx_description
1 polymer ?
#
loop_
_entity_poly.entity_id
_entity_poly.type
_entity_poly.pdbx_seq_one_letter_code
_entity_poly.pdbx_strand_id
1 'polypeptide(L)' 'CGGQFKRGEHLKRHIRSIHTDDRPWRCTFPDCGREFSRQDNLNQHLRMHK' A
#
# COMPACT_ATOMS: atom_id res chain seq x y z
N CYS A 1 14.43 -6.71 10.19
CA CYS A 1 13.16 -6.42 10.90
C CYS A 1 12.79 -7.66 11.72
N GLY A 2 12.40 -7.53 12.99
CA GLY A 2 12.10 -8.66 13.91
C GLY A 2 10.61 -9.06 13.96
N GLY A 3 9.84 -8.73 12.93
CA GLY A 3 8.39 -8.95 12.91
C GLY A 3 8.06 -10.44 12.84
N GLN A 4 7.42 -10.96 13.88
CA GLN A 4 6.80 -12.29 13.85
C GLN A 4 5.35 -12.16 13.38
N PHE A 5 5.06 -12.66 12.19
CA PHE A 5 3.72 -12.67 11.63
C PHE A 5 3.12 -14.06 11.73
N LYS A 6 1.95 -14.16 12.36
CA LYS A 6 1.21 -15.43 12.50
C LYS A 6 0.64 -15.96 11.17
N ARG A 7 0.55 -15.10 10.15
CA ARG A 7 -0.06 -15.42 8.85
C ARG A 7 0.81 -14.90 7.70
N GLY A 8 0.91 -15.71 6.64
CA GLY A 8 1.77 -15.45 5.50
C GLY A 8 1.40 -14.18 4.73
N GLU A 9 0.10 -13.87 4.63
CA GLU A 9 -0.37 -12.64 3.97
C GLU A 9 0.10 -11.37 4.70
N HIS A 10 0.20 -11.42 6.02
CA HIS A 10 0.71 -10.31 6.81
C HIS A 10 2.21 -10.10 6.63
N LEU A 11 2.98 -11.19 6.58
CA LEU A 11 4.41 -11.14 6.26
C LEU A 11 4.62 -10.59 4.84
N LYS A 12 3.88 -11.09 3.85
CA LYS A 12 3.97 -10.63 2.45
C LYS A 12 3.65 -9.14 2.34
N ARG A 13 2.60 -8.67 3.01
CA ARG A 13 2.26 -7.24 3.08
C ARG A 13 3.37 -6.43 3.74
N HIS A 14 3.93 -6.91 4.85
CA HIS A 14 5.02 -6.24 5.54
C HIS A 14 6.25 -6.09 4.63
N ILE A 15 6.67 -7.18 3.98
CA ILE A 15 7.79 -7.16 3.03
C ILE A 15 7.49 -6.16 1.91
N ARG A 16 6.29 -6.22 1.32
CA ARG A 16 5.86 -5.30 0.26
C ARG A 16 5.90 -3.82 0.66
N SER A 17 5.56 -3.51 1.91
CA SER A 17 5.48 -2.12 2.38
C SER A 17 6.81 -1.56 2.91
N ILE A 18 7.70 -2.41 3.41
CA ILE A 18 8.89 -1.98 4.17
C ILE A 18 10.20 -2.35 3.47
N HIS A 19 10.23 -3.50 2.81
CA HIS A 19 11.45 -4.06 2.22
C HIS A 19 11.47 -3.97 0.69
N THR A 20 10.34 -3.66 0.09
CA THR A 20 10.19 -3.48 -1.36
C THR A 20 9.57 -2.10 -1.57
N ASP A 21 10.05 -1.36 -2.57
CA ASP A 21 9.40 -0.10 -2.97
C ASP A 21 8.17 -0.34 -3.85
N ASP A 22 7.59 -1.54 -3.78
CA ASP A 22 6.53 -1.97 -4.66
C ASP A 22 5.19 -1.34 -4.25
N ARG A 23 4.82 -0.30 -5.00
CA ARG A 23 3.58 0.47 -4.81
C ARG A 23 2.71 0.41 -6.06
N PRO A 24 2.13 -0.75 -6.37
CA PRO A 24 1.36 -0.93 -7.61
C PRO A 24 0.05 -0.14 -7.62
N TRP A 25 -0.40 0.38 -6.47
CA TRP A 25 -1.68 1.05 -6.34
C TRP A 25 -1.48 2.55 -6.47
N ARG A 26 -1.51 3.04 -7.71
CA ARG A 26 -1.41 4.47 -8.02
C ARG A 26 -2.78 5.15 -7.99
N CYS A 27 -2.81 6.37 -7.49
CA CYS A 27 -3.99 7.22 -7.53
C CYS A 27 -4.36 7.54 -8.98
N THR A 28 -5.64 7.38 -9.31
CA THR A 28 -6.16 7.61 -10.67
C THR A 28 -6.37 9.10 -10.97
N PHE A 29 -6.28 9.97 -9.96
CA PHE A 29 -6.41 11.41 -10.16
C PHE A 29 -5.13 11.99 -10.79
N PRO A 30 -5.23 12.65 -11.95
CA PRO A 30 -4.08 13.07 -12.75
C PRO A 30 -3.13 14.04 -12.02
N ASP A 31 -3.66 14.89 -11.13
CA ASP A 31 -2.86 15.87 -10.38
C ASP A 31 -2.25 15.31 -9.09
N CYS A 32 -2.70 14.14 -8.61
CA CYS A 32 -2.30 13.62 -7.30
C CYS A 32 -0.99 12.83 -7.33
N GLY A 33 -0.78 12.00 -8.35
CA GLY A 33 0.43 11.18 -8.53
C GLY A 33 0.80 10.21 -7.39
N ARG A 34 0.00 10.11 -6.32
CA ARG A 34 0.33 9.31 -5.12
C ARG A 34 0.25 7.81 -5.40
N GLU A 35 1.16 7.08 -4.79
CA GLU A 35 1.25 5.62 -4.88
C GLU A 35 1.21 4.96 -3.52
N PHE A 36 0.56 3.81 -3.45
CA PHE A 36 0.32 3.07 -2.23
C PHE A 36 0.78 1.62 -2.40
N SER A 37 1.38 1.06 -1.34
CA SER A 37 1.74 -0.36 -1.29
C SER A 37 0.51 -1.27 -1.10
N ARG A 38 -0.65 -0.69 -0.78
CA ARG A 38 -1.89 -1.40 -0.44
C ARG A 38 -3.12 -0.77 -1.08
N GLN A 39 -4.03 -1.62 -1.55
CA GLN A 39 -5.29 -1.21 -2.18
C GLN A 39 -6.25 -0.55 -1.18
N ASP A 40 -6.30 -1.02 0.07
CA ASP A 40 -7.18 -0.43 1.09
C ASP A 40 -6.78 1.01 1.43
N ASN A 41 -5.48 1.30 1.44
CA ASN A 41 -4.96 2.66 1.60
C ASN A 41 -5.33 3.55 0.40
N LEU A 42 -5.18 3.05 -0.82
CA LEU A 42 -5.62 3.77 -2.03
C LEU A 42 -7.13 4.07 -1.96
N ASN A 43 -7.96 3.08 -1.64
CA ASN A 43 -9.40 3.25 -1.54
C ASN A 43 -9.81 4.26 -0.47
N GLN A 44 -9.12 4.30 0.68
CA GLN A 44 -9.33 5.35 1.67
C GLN A 44 -8.91 6.71 1.11
N HIS A 45 -7.77 6.77 0.43
CA HIS A 45 -7.26 8.01 -0.16
C HIS A 45 -8.20 8.58 -1.23
N LEU A 46 -8.76 7.75 -2.10
CA LEU A 46 -9.70 8.17 -3.13
C LEU A 46 -10.96 8.84 -2.55
N ARG A 47 -11.34 8.56 -1.29
CA ARG A 47 -12.45 9.25 -0.63
C ARG A 47 -12.16 10.73 -0.33
N MET A 48 -10.89 11.13 -0.32
CA MET A 48 -10.48 12.52 -0.12
C MET A 48 -10.56 13.35 -1.42
N HIS A 49 -10.61 12.69 -2.58
CA HIS A 49 -10.72 13.33 -3.90
C HIS A 49 -12.17 13.45 -4.39
N LYS A 50 -13.14 13.44 -3.48
CA LYS A 50 -14.54 13.70 -3.83
C LYS A 50 -14.71 15.05 -4.52
#